data_AF-A0A433AYV0-F1
#
_entry.id   AF-A0A433AYV0-F1
#
_cell.length_a   1.000
_cell.length_b   1.000
_cell.length_c   1.000
_cell.angle_alpha   90.00
_cell.angle_beta   90.00
_cell.angle_gamma   90.00
#
_symmetry.space_group_name_H-M   'P 1'
#
loop_
_entity.id
_entity.type
_entity.pdbx_description
1 polymer ?
#
loop_
_entity_poly.entity_id
_entity_poly.type
_entity_poly.pdbx_seq_one_letter_code
_entity_poly.pdbx_strand_id
1 'polypeptide(L)' 'MKIRLIGFALALAAATSAEAMPVAPVHQPDSVVTQVRFGCGLGRTRINGVCVSRRNIRRVRRDVRRCRRWNGGVCVLRW' A
#
# COMPACT_ATOMS: atom_id res chain seq x y z
N MET A 1 -4.79 50.98 12.72
CA MET A 1 -3.56 50.16 12.76
C MET A 1 -3.59 49.05 13.84
N LYS A 2 -4.75 48.42 14.13
CA LYS A 2 -4.87 47.34 15.15
C LYS A 2 -5.33 46.00 14.55
N ILE A 3 -6.22 46.04 13.56
CA ILE A 3 -6.76 44.85 12.86
C ILE A 3 -5.66 44.06 12.12
N ARG A 4 -4.68 44.76 11.52
CA ARG A 4 -3.56 44.13 10.79
C ARG A 4 -2.65 43.31 11.71
N LEU A 5 -2.43 43.77 12.94
CA LEU A 5 -1.61 43.07 13.94
C LEU A 5 -2.28 41.79 14.44
N ILE A 6 -3.60 41.83 14.65
CA ILE A 6 -4.38 40.67 15.09
C ILE A 6 -4.37 39.58 14.01
N GLY A 7 -4.56 39.96 12.74
CA GLY A 7 -4.47 39.01 11.63
C GLY A 7 -3.10 38.37 11.48
N PHE A 8 -2.02 39.14 11.71
CA PHE A 8 -0.65 38.64 11.64
C PHE A 8 -0.34 37.66 12.77
N ALA A 9 -0.78 37.97 14.00
CA ALA A 9 -0.60 37.09 15.15
C ALA A 9 -1.35 35.75 14.97
N LEU A 10 -2.56 35.79 14.41
CA LEU A 10 -3.35 34.58 14.15
C LEU A 10 -2.69 33.69 13.07
N ALA A 11 -2.16 34.30 12.01
CA ALA A 11 -1.46 33.58 10.95
C ALA A 11 -0.18 32.90 11.45
N LEU A 12 0.60 33.57 12.31
CA LEU A 12 1.80 32.98 12.91
C LEU A 12 1.48 31.79 13.81
N ALA A 13 0.45 31.91 14.67
CA ALA A 13 0.05 30.83 15.57
C ALA A 13 -0.47 29.59 14.82
N ALA A 14 -1.12 29.78 13.67
CA ALA A 14 -1.57 28.69 12.82
C ALA A 14 -0.40 27.98 12.10
N ALA A 15 0.60 28.75 11.65
CA ALA A 15 1.78 28.20 10.99
C ALA A 15 2.62 27.34 11.95
N THR A 16 2.86 27.82 13.17
CA THR A 16 3.65 27.09 14.19
C THR A 16 3.03 25.77 14.64
N SER A 17 1.70 25.65 14.55
CA SER A 17 1.00 24.39 14.85
C SER A 17 1.18 23.34 13.75
N ALA A 18 1.38 23.76 12.50
CA ALA A 18 1.52 22.86 11.35
C ALA A 18 2.94 22.26 11.25
N GLU A 19 3.96 23.01 11.63
CA GLU A 19 5.36 22.55 11.66
C GLU A 19 5.68 21.58 12.80
N ALA A 20 4.81 21.50 13.82
CA ALA A 20 4.96 20.60 14.96
C ALA A 20 4.41 19.18 14.71
N MET A 21 3.88 18.89 13.52
CA MET A 21 3.48 17.53 13.16
C MET A 21 4.71 16.77 12.64
N PRO A 22 5.28 15.81 13.41
CA PRO A 22 6.31 14.96 12.87
C PRO A 22 5.75 14.26 11.64
N VAL A 23 6.45 14.35 10.51
CA VAL A 23 6.16 13.56 9.32
C VAL A 23 6.06 12.11 9.78
N ALA A 24 4.85 11.56 9.77
CA ALA A 24 4.62 10.18 10.19
C ALA A 24 5.59 9.31 9.40
N PRO A 25 6.41 8.46 10.06
CA PRO A 25 7.33 7.60 9.34
C PRO A 25 6.50 6.77 8.36
N VAL A 26 6.68 7.04 7.07
CA VAL A 26 6.11 6.21 6.01
C VAL A 26 6.73 4.85 6.24
N HIS A 27 5.96 3.94 6.84
CA HIS A 27 6.33 2.54 7.01
C HIS A 27 6.46 1.98 5.60
N GLN A 28 7.66 2.07 5.05
CA GLN A 28 8.03 1.47 3.79
C GLN A 28 8.14 -0.04 4.08
N PRO A 29 7.19 -0.89 3.61
CA PRO A 29 7.18 -2.32 3.93
C PRO A 29 8.26 -3.11 3.15
N ASP A 30 9.31 -2.44 2.68
CA ASP A 30 10.32 -3.01 1.80
C ASP A 30 11.13 -4.11 2.50
N SER A 31 11.28 -4.02 3.82
CA SER A 31 11.93 -5.07 4.63
C SER A 31 11.09 -6.35 4.73
N VAL A 32 9.76 -6.25 4.79
CA VAL A 32 8.85 -7.41 4.85
C VAL A 32 8.74 -8.10 3.49
N VAL A 33 8.66 -7.32 2.41
CA VAL A 33 8.55 -7.85 1.04
C VAL A 33 9.83 -8.56 0.60
N THR A 34 11.00 -8.18 1.14
CA THR A 34 12.29 -8.79 0.82
C THR A 34 12.54 -10.08 1.59
N GLN A 35 12.27 -10.16 2.90
CA GLN A 35 12.41 -11.39 3.69
C GLN A 35 11.57 -12.56 3.14
N VAL A 36 10.34 -12.27 2.70
CA VAL A 36 9.43 -13.24 2.07
C VAL A 36 10.01 -13.87 0.79
N ARG A 37 10.92 -13.17 0.08
CA ARG A 37 11.59 -13.68 -1.12
C ARG A 37 12.74 -14.62 -0.79
N PHE A 38 13.45 -14.41 0.32
CA PHE A 38 14.63 -15.22 0.68
C PHE A 38 14.28 -16.66 1.06
N GLY A 39 13.14 -16.90 1.71
CA GLY A 39 12.79 -18.26 2.18
C GLY A 39 12.24 -19.23 1.12
N CYS A 40 11.80 -18.74 -0.05
CA CYS A 40 11.08 -19.56 -1.05
C CYS A 40 11.83 -19.74 -2.38
N GLY A 41 13.00 -19.10 -2.54
CA GLY A 41 13.77 -19.10 -3.78
C GLY A 41 13.30 -18.12 -4.85
N LEU A 42 14.09 -18.00 -5.92
CA LEU A 42 13.87 -17.04 -6.99
C LEU A 42 12.49 -17.22 -7.67
N GLY A 43 11.82 -16.11 -7.95
CA GLY A 43 10.50 -16.13 -8.61
C GLY A 43 9.34 -16.63 -7.75
N ARG A 44 9.58 -16.94 -6.46
CA ARG A 44 8.55 -17.31 -5.48
C ARG A 44 8.33 -16.21 -4.45
N THR A 45 7.19 -16.24 -3.79
CA THR A 45 6.81 -15.38 -2.67
C THR A 45 6.08 -16.20 -1.63
N ARG A 46 6.45 -16.08 -0.36
CA ARG A 46 5.70 -16.63 0.76
C ARG A 46 4.38 -15.87 0.96
N ILE A 47 3.25 -16.57 0.92
CA ILE A 47 1.92 -16.04 1.21
C ILE A 47 1.30 -16.97 2.25
N ASN A 48 0.86 -16.44 3.40
CA ASN A 48 0.27 -17.23 4.48
C ASN A 48 1.14 -18.46 4.88
N GLY A 49 2.46 -18.29 4.89
CA GLY A 49 3.40 -19.37 5.22
C GLY A 49 3.80 -20.28 4.04
N VAL A 50 3.10 -20.25 2.90
CA VAL A 50 3.31 -21.14 1.74
C VAL A 50 4.08 -20.44 0.61
N CYS A 51 5.02 -21.14 -0.01
CA CYS A 51 5.80 -20.64 -1.15
C CYS A 51 5.03 -20.70 -2.47
N VAL A 52 4.51 -19.56 -2.93
CA VAL A 52 3.71 -19.46 -4.16
C VAL A 52 4.55 -18.87 -5.31
N SER A 53 4.36 -19.35 -6.53
CA SER A 53 5.01 -18.79 -7.72
C SER A 53 4.43 -17.42 -8.09
N ARG A 54 5.33 -16.42 -8.28
CA ARG A 54 4.96 -15.10 -8.81
C ARG A 54 4.28 -15.18 -10.17
N ARG A 55 4.60 -16.19 -10.99
CA ARG A 55 3.96 -16.42 -12.30
C ARG A 55 2.50 -16.83 -12.12
N ASN A 56 2.22 -17.72 -11.17
CA ASN A 56 0.86 -18.19 -10.88
C ASN A 56 0.00 -17.07 -10.31
N ILE A 57 0.53 -16.28 -9.37
CA ILE A 57 -0.17 -15.10 -8.83
C ILE A 57 -0.56 -14.15 -9.97
N ARG A 58 0.38 -13.84 -10.88
CA ARG A 58 0.12 -12.98 -12.04
C ARG A 58 -0.92 -13.60 -12.98
N ARG A 59 -0.87 -14.91 -13.22
CA ARG A 59 -1.84 -15.63 -14.07
C ARG A 59 -3.25 -15.52 -13.48
N VAL A 60 -3.43 -15.94 -12.22
CA VAL A 60 -4.74 -15.90 -11.54
C VAL A 60 -5.31 -14.48 -11.51
N ARG A 61 -4.49 -13.45 -11.22
CA ARG A 61 -4.92 -12.04 -11.27
C ARG A 61 -5.38 -11.58 -12.67
N ARG A 62 -4.84 -12.15 -13.75
CA ARG A 62 -5.35 -11.86 -15.11
C ARG A 62 -6.65 -12.59 -15.36
N ASP A 63 -6.76 -13.84 -14.93
CA ASP A 63 -7.96 -14.65 -15.11
C ASP A 63 -9.14 -14.07 -14.33
N VAL A 64 -8.94 -13.64 -13.08
CA VAL A 64 -9.94 -12.94 -12.26
C VAL A 64 -10.47 -11.69 -12.98
N ARG A 65 -9.60 -10.90 -13.62
CA ARG A 65 -10.00 -9.68 -14.34
C ARG A 65 -10.75 -9.95 -15.65
N ARG A 66 -10.50 -11.09 -16.28
CA ARG A 66 -11.15 -11.50 -17.53
C ARG A 66 -12.41 -12.32 -17.30
N CYS A 67 -12.57 -12.88 -16.12
CA CYS A 67 -13.71 -13.71 -15.78
C CYS A 67 -14.94 -12.85 -15.49
N ARG A 68 -16.10 -13.24 -16.01
CA ARG A 68 -17.38 -12.60 -15.69
C ARG A 68 -17.85 -12.96 -14.27
N ARG A 69 -17.64 -14.21 -13.84
CA ARG A 69 -17.99 -14.68 -12.49
C ARG A 69 -16.90 -15.56 -11.89
N TRP A 70 -16.27 -15.09 -10.82
CA TRP A 70 -15.25 -15.82 -10.07
C TRP A 70 -15.85 -16.47 -8.81
N ASN A 71 -15.57 -17.76 -8.56
CA ASN A 71 -16.02 -18.46 -7.36
C ASN A 71 -14.99 -19.52 -6.95
N GLY A 72 -14.71 -19.67 -5.65
CA GLY A 72 -13.86 -20.77 -5.14
C GLY A 72 -12.43 -20.82 -5.69
N GLY A 73 -11.90 -19.73 -6.25
CA GLY A 73 -10.58 -19.71 -6.87
C GLY A 73 -10.54 -20.12 -8.35
N VAL A 74 -11.70 -20.29 -8.98
CA VAL A 74 -11.83 -20.59 -10.41
C VAL A 74 -12.80 -19.63 -11.10
N CYS A 75 -12.66 -19.55 -12.42
CA CYS A 75 -13.60 -18.82 -13.25
C CYS A 75 -14.81 -19.70 -13.58
N VAL A 76 -16.01 -19.31 -13.13
CA VAL A 76 -17.26 -20.04 -13.38
C VAL A 76 -17.93 -19.59 -14.68
N LEU A 77 -17.71 -18.34 -15.07
CA LEU A 77 -18.28 -17.79 -16.30
C LEU A 77 -17.23 -16.93 -17.01
N ARG A 78 -16.77 -17.36 -18.18
CA ARG A 78 -16.05 -16.51 -19.14
C ARG A 78 -17.05 -15.76 -20.00
N TRP A 79 -16.65 -14.57 -20.44
CA TRP A 79 -17.33 -13.88 -21.54
C TRP A 79 -17.28 -14.72 -22.81
#